data_AF-L2GLI2-F1
#
_entry.id   AF-L2GLI2-F1
#
_cell.length_a   1.000
_cell.length_b   1.000
_cell.length_c   1.000
_cell.angle_alpha   90.00
_cell.angle_beta   90.00
_cell.angle_gamma   90.00
#
_symmetry.space_group_name_H-M   'P 1'
#
loop_
_entity.id
_entity.type
_entity.pdbx_description
1 polymer ?
#
loop_
_entity_poly.entity_id
_entity_poly.type
_entity_poly.pdbx_seq_one_letter_code
_entity_poly.pdbx_strand_id
1 'polypeptide(L)'
;MIQSFGHINPVPQCKELIDLTLSKTNRKTPTVIHPGYEIPRIRNFYIRKVKHSAEEFKSKLEEIVSQFPVLEDIHPFYSDLLSVLYSRDHYKIALGPSQRYKIKS
;
A
#
# COMPACT_ATOMS: atom_id res chain seq x y z
N MET A 1 -5.76 22.95 -16.10
CA MET A 1 -4.65 22.11 -16.61
C MET A 1 -5.18 20.69 -16.66
N ILE A 2 -5.32 20.11 -17.85
CA ILE A 2 -5.87 18.75 -18.04
C ILE A 2 -4.96 17.81 -17.27
N GLN A 3 -5.43 17.25 -16.15
CA GLN A 3 -4.70 16.19 -15.45
C GLN A 3 -4.76 14.97 -16.35
N SER A 4 -3.71 14.76 -17.15
CA SER A 4 -3.52 13.54 -17.90
C SER A 4 -3.56 12.39 -16.89
N PHE A 5 -4.50 11.47 -17.01
CA PHE A 5 -4.55 10.20 -16.25
C PHE A 5 -3.35 9.27 -16.58
N GLY A 6 -2.25 9.83 -17.11
CA GLY A 6 -1.26 9.15 -17.92
C GLY A 6 -0.20 8.36 -17.14
N HIS A 7 -0.15 8.44 -15.82
CA HIS A 7 0.84 7.72 -15.01
C HIS A 7 0.24 7.19 -13.69
N ILE A 8 -0.64 6.19 -13.82
CA ILE A 8 -0.96 5.27 -12.72
C ILE A 8 -0.12 4.03 -12.95
N ASN A 9 0.70 3.64 -11.96
CA ASN A 9 1.46 2.40 -12.07
C ASN A 9 0.49 1.21 -11.98
N PRO A 10 0.78 0.10 -12.68
CA PRO A 10 -0.07 -1.09 -12.59
C PRO A 10 -0.16 -1.56 -11.13
N VAL A 11 -1.39 -1.67 -10.64
CA VAL A 11 -1.65 -2.17 -9.28
C VAL A 11 -1.43 -3.69 -9.29
N PRO A 12 -0.48 -4.21 -8.49
CA PRO A 12 -0.20 -5.63 -8.45
C PRO A 12 -1.39 -6.42 -7.90
N GLN A 13 -1.55 -7.66 -8.33
CA GLN A 13 -2.54 -8.55 -7.73
C GLN A 13 -2.17 -8.90 -6.29
N CYS A 14 -3.14 -9.37 -5.50
CA CYS A 14 -2.94 -9.68 -4.08
C CYS A 14 -1.73 -10.60 -3.82
N LYS A 15 -1.58 -11.68 -4.62
CA LYS A 15 -0.45 -12.61 -4.49
C LYS A 15 0.89 -11.95 -4.82
N GLU A 16 0.93 -11.17 -5.89
CA GLU A 16 2.14 -10.46 -6.32
C GLU A 16 2.55 -9.39 -5.31
N LEU A 17 1.58 -8.70 -4.69
CA LEU A 17 1.84 -7.73 -3.64
C LEU A 17 2.51 -8.40 -2.42
N ILE A 18 2.00 -9.55 -1.99
CA ILE A 18 2.57 -10.35 -0.90
C ILE A 18 3.99 -10.80 -1.25
N ASP A 19 4.19 -11.37 -2.43
CA ASP A 19 5.49 -11.89 -2.85
C ASP A 19 6.52 -10.76 -2.96
N LEU A 20 6.13 -9.60 -3.51
CA LEU A 20 6.98 -8.43 -3.65
C LEU A 20 7.44 -7.87 -2.28
N THR A 21 6.51 -7.66 -1.35
CA THR A 21 6.81 -7.09 -0.03
C THR A 21 7.60 -8.05 0.85
N LEU A 22 7.25 -9.35 0.83
CA LEU A 22 7.97 -10.37 1.59
C LEU A 22 9.38 -10.61 1.04
N SER A 23 9.55 -10.64 -0.29
CA SER A 23 10.87 -10.73 -0.93
C SER A 23 11.75 -9.54 -0.53
N LYS A 24 11.20 -8.32 -0.57
CA LYS A 24 11.91 -7.11 -0.16
C LYS A 24 12.26 -7.12 1.34
N THR A 25 11.36 -7.58 2.19
CA THR A 25 11.59 -7.73 3.63
C THR A 25 12.74 -8.71 3.90
N ASN A 26 12.80 -9.82 3.17
CA ASN A 26 13.85 -10.81 3.33
C ASN A 26 15.23 -10.28 2.89
N ARG A 27 15.29 -9.47 1.83
CA ARG A 27 16.54 -8.84 1.35
C ARG A 27 17.05 -7.73 2.28
N LYS A 28 16.14 -7.00 2.95
CA LYS A 28 16.46 -5.85 3.81
C LYS A 28 16.66 -6.18 5.29
N THR A 29 16.24 -7.35 5.74
CA THR A 29 16.37 -7.76 7.15
C THR A 29 17.35 -8.92 7.29
N PRO A 30 18.06 -9.05 8.43
CA PRO A 30 18.90 -10.22 8.70
C PRO A 30 18.11 -11.52 8.55
N THR A 31 18.75 -12.57 8.02
CA THR A 31 18.09 -13.84 7.67
C THR A 31 18.49 -15.02 8.54
N VAL A 32 19.68 -14.97 9.15
CA VAL A 32 20.24 -16.09 9.90
C VAL A 32 20.11 -15.87 11.42
N ILE A 33 19.68 -16.92 12.12
CA ILE A 33 19.72 -17.04 13.59
C ILE A 33 20.31 -18.39 13.97
N HIS A 34 20.92 -18.47 15.15
CA HIS A 34 21.48 -19.71 15.68
C HIS A 34 20.90 -20.03 17.07
N PRO A 35 20.73 -21.34 17.41
CA PRO A 35 20.08 -21.79 18.64
C PRO A 35 20.84 -21.52 19.95
N GLY A 36 21.97 -20.80 19.92
CA GLY A 36 22.74 -20.39 21.10
C GLY A 36 22.65 -18.90 21.46
N TYR A 37 21.84 -18.12 20.74
CA TYR A 37 21.70 -16.69 21.00
C TYR A 37 20.80 -16.40 22.20
N GLU A 38 21.11 -15.32 22.92
CA GLU A 38 20.29 -14.87 24.03
C GLU A 38 18.84 -14.59 23.58
N ILE A 39 17.87 -14.94 24.43
CA ILE A 39 16.44 -14.78 24.14
C ILE A 39 16.07 -13.36 23.67
N PRO A 40 16.59 -12.26 24.28
CA PRO A 40 16.30 -10.90 23.81
C PRO A 40 16.71 -10.67 22.35
N ARG A 41 17.83 -11.25 21.91
CA ARG A 41 18.32 -11.14 20.53
C ARG A 41 17.40 -11.85 19.55
N ILE A 42 16.94 -13.07 19.88
CA ILE A 42 16.00 -13.84 19.05
C ILE A 42 14.66 -13.10 18.95
N ARG A 43 14.16 -12.56 20.07
CA ARG A 43 12.93 -11.75 20.08
C ARG A 43 13.06 -10.52 19.20
N ASN A 44 14.15 -9.76 19.33
CA ASN A 44 14.40 -8.58 18.53
C ASN A 44 14.50 -8.89 17.03
N PHE A 45 15.08 -10.04 16.67
CA PHE A 45 15.15 -10.51 15.29
C PHE A 45 13.75 -10.66 14.66
N TYR A 46 12.84 -11.37 15.33
CA TYR A 46 11.48 -11.58 14.82
C TYR A 46 10.62 -10.31 14.88
N ILE A 47 10.72 -9.52 15.96
CA ILE A 47 10.01 -8.23 16.08
C ILE A 47 10.41 -7.30 14.93
N ARG A 48 11.70 -7.24 14.58
CA ARG A 48 12.19 -6.43 13.47
C ARG A 48 11.59 -6.89 12.14
N LYS A 49 11.49 -8.20 11.89
CA LYS A 49 10.87 -8.73 10.66
C LYS A 49 9.40 -8.36 10.55
N VAL A 50 8.62 -8.52 11.63
CA VAL A 50 7.18 -8.19 11.63
C VAL A 50 6.97 -6.69 11.43
N LYS A 51 7.70 -5.85 12.17
CA LYS A 51 7.59 -4.39 12.04
C LYS A 51 7.97 -3.89 10.65
N HIS A 52 9.07 -4.41 10.10
CA HIS A 52 9.53 -3.99 8.78
C HIS A 52 8.57 -4.41 7.66
N SER A 53 8.02 -5.63 7.75
CA SER A 53 6.99 -6.10 6.82
C SER A 53 5.76 -5.20 6.85
N ALA A 54 5.26 -4.88 8.05
CA ALA A 54 4.09 -4.02 8.22
C ALA A 54 4.30 -2.62 7.62
N GLU A 55 5.47 -2.03 7.84
CA GLU A 55 5.85 -0.73 7.28
C GLU A 55 5.92 -0.76 5.75
N GLU A 56 6.53 -1.80 5.17
CA GLU A 56 6.63 -1.95 3.72
C GLU A 56 5.25 -2.16 3.06
N PHE A 57 4.35 -2.93 3.68
CA PHE A 57 2.96 -3.03 3.24
C PHE A 57 2.25 -1.69 3.29
N LYS A 58 2.40 -0.94 4.39
CA LYS A 58 1.80 0.38 4.55
C LYS A 58 2.29 1.33 3.44
N SER A 59 3.61 1.45 3.25
CA SER A 59 4.17 2.34 2.25
C SER A 59 3.70 1.99 0.84
N LYS A 60 3.60 0.69 0.50
CA LYS A 60 3.17 0.28 -0.83
C LYS A 60 1.68 0.55 -1.08
N LEU A 61 0.84 0.36 -0.06
CA LEU A 61 -0.58 0.73 -0.13
C LEU A 61 -0.76 2.25 -0.23
N GLU A 62 0.02 3.04 0.51
CA GLU A 62 -0.01 4.51 0.42
C GLU A 62 0.43 5.03 -0.96
N GLU A 63 1.45 4.41 -1.56
CA GLU A 63 1.91 4.70 -2.92
C GLU A 63 0.84 4.40 -3.97
N ILE A 64 0.12 3.27 -3.82
CA ILE A 64 -0.98 2.92 -4.72
C ILE A 64 -2.10 3.97 -4.59
N VAL A 65 -2.49 4.33 -3.37
CA VAL A 65 -3.58 5.29 -3.12
C VAL A 65 -3.26 6.69 -3.62
N SER A 66 -2.00 7.14 -3.47
CA SER A 66 -1.60 8.49 -3.89
C SER A 66 -1.61 8.70 -5.40
N GLN A 67 -1.58 7.62 -6.18
CA GLN A 67 -1.66 7.67 -7.64
C GLN A 67 -3.09 7.83 -8.17
N PHE A 68 -4.10 7.53 -7.35
CA PHE A 68 -5.51 7.67 -7.74
C PHE A 68 -6.00 9.10 -7.48
N PRO A 69 -6.66 9.74 -8.47
CA PRO A 69 -7.17 11.08 -8.31
C PRO A 69 -8.38 11.09 -7.36
N VAL A 70 -8.46 12.12 -6.50
CA VAL A 70 -9.59 12.32 -5.60
C VAL A 70 -10.74 12.93 -6.40
N LEU A 71 -11.89 12.25 -6.48
CA LEU A 71 -13.04 12.66 -7.30
C LEU A 71 -13.58 14.08 -6.99
N GLU A 72 -13.30 14.60 -5.80
CA GLU A 72 -13.76 15.91 -5.32
C GLU A 72 -12.86 17.07 -5.82
N ASP A 73 -11.62 16.76 -6.22
CA ASP A 73 -10.65 17.75 -6.72
C ASP A 73 -10.57 17.81 -8.26
N ILE A 74 -11.32 16.96 -8.96
CA ILE A 74 -11.35 16.91 -10.42
C ILE A 74 -12.47 17.81 -10.95
N HIS A 75 -12.24 18.45 -12.11
CA HIS A 75 -13.26 19.25 -12.80
C HIS A 75 -14.59 18.48 -12.95
N PRO A 76 -15.75 19.11 -12.70
CA PRO A 76 -17.06 18.46 -12.66
C PRO A 76 -17.34 17.51 -13.84
N PHE A 77 -16.96 17.92 -15.05
CA PHE A 77 -17.07 17.08 -16.26
C PHE A 77 -16.43 15.68 -16.14
N TYR A 78 -15.19 15.60 -15.64
CA TYR A 78 -14.51 14.31 -15.49
C TYR A 78 -15.02 13.53 -14.27
N SER A 79 -15.49 14.23 -13.23
CA SER A 79 -16.11 13.61 -12.06
C SER A 79 -17.42 12.93 -12.45
N ASP A 80 -18.24 13.57 -13.28
CA ASP A 80 -19.48 13.01 -13.84
C ASP A 80 -19.19 11.83 -14.78
N LEU A 81 -18.18 11.96 -15.65
CA LEU A 81 -17.75 10.88 -16.54
C LEU A 81 -17.27 9.63 -15.76
N LEU A 82 -16.43 9.82 -14.74
CA LEU A 82 -15.97 8.71 -13.88
C LEU A 82 -17.10 8.08 -13.08
N SER A 83 -18.05 8.90 -12.62
CA SER A 83 -19.23 8.42 -11.91
C SER A 83 -20.11 7.52 -12.77
N VAL A 84 -20.25 7.84 -14.07
CA VAL A 84 -20.99 7.01 -15.04
C VAL A 84 -20.21 5.74 -15.42
N LEU A 85 -18.89 5.82 -15.61
CA LEU A 85 -18.08 4.69 -16.09
C LEU A 85 -17.73 3.66 -14.99
N TYR A 86 -17.45 4.11 -13.76
CA TYR A 86 -16.89 3.26 -12.71
C TYR A 86 -17.76 3.14 -11.46
N SER A 87 -18.92 3.80 -11.43
CA SER A 87 -19.76 3.98 -10.24
C SER A 87 -19.00 4.65 -9.08
N ARG A 88 -19.45 5.86 -8.73
CA ARG A 88 -18.86 6.68 -7.66
C ARG A 88 -18.71 5.92 -6.33
N ASP A 89 -19.70 5.08 -6.00
CA ASP A 89 -19.71 4.33 -4.75
C ASP A 89 -18.65 3.22 -4.74
N HIS A 90 -18.47 2.52 -5.86
CA HIS A 90 -17.46 1.47 -5.95
C HIS A 90 -16.04 2.05 -5.85
N TYR A 91 -15.81 3.22 -6.49
CA TYR A 91 -14.54 3.93 -6.37
C TYR A 91 -14.25 4.41 -4.94
N LYS A 92 -15.26 4.98 -4.26
CA LYS A 92 -15.13 5.40 -2.85
C LYS A 92 -14.94 4.21 -1.90
N ILE A 93 -15.62 3.09 -2.12
CA ILE A 93 -15.45 1.87 -1.31
C ILE A 93 -14.09 1.22 -1.54
N ALA A 94 -13.59 1.19 -2.77
CA ALA A 94 -12.28 0.61 -3.07
C ALA A 94 -11.12 1.42 -2.45
N LEU A 95 -11.24 2.76 -2.39
CA LEU A 95 -10.22 3.64 -1.80
C LEU A 95 -10.43 3.93 -0.30
N GLY A 96 -11.64 3.71 0.22
CA GLY A 96 -12.03 4.02 1.60
C GLY A 96 -11.25 3.27 2.70
N PRO A 97 -11.02 1.95 2.60
CA PRO A 97 -10.22 1.18 3.56
C PRO A 97 -8.79 1.74 3.69
N SER A 98 -8.22 2.19 2.58
CA SER A 98 -6.85 2.72 2.52
C SER A 98 -6.77 4.18 2.99
N GLN A 99 -7.82 5.00 2.79
CA GLN A 99 -7.91 6.36 3.34
C GLN A 99 -8.16 6.39 4.87
N ARG A 100 -8.91 5.41 5.42
CA ARG A 100 -9.10 5.29 6.88
C ARG A 100 -7.79 5.07 7.65
N TYR A 101 -6.75 4.58 6.99
CA TYR A 101 -5.42 4.41 7.57
C TYR A 101 -4.70 5.75 7.84
N LYS A 102 -5.02 6.82 7.09
CA LYS A 102 -4.48 8.17 7.32
C LYS A 102 -5.10 8.89 8.53
N ILE A 103 -6.30 8.50 8.98
CA ILE A 103 -7.03 9.22 10.05
C ILE A 103 -6.62 8.76 11.46
N LYS A 104 -5.88 7.64 11.57
CA LYS A 104 -5.45 7.06 12.86
C LYS A 104 -3.96 7.21 13.19
N SER A 105 -3.21 8.01 12.42
CA SER A 105 -1.81 8.36 12.71
C SER A 105 -1.70 9.81 13.14
#